data_AF-A0A8J3FTN2-F1
#
_entry.id   AF-A0A8J3FTN2-F1
#
_cell.length_a   1.000
_cell.length_b   1.000
_cell.length_c   1.000
_cell.angle_alpha   90.00
_cell.angle_beta   90.00
_cell.angle_gamma   90.00
#
_symmetry.space_group_name_H-M   'P 1'
#
loop_
_entity.id
_entity.type
_entity.pdbx_description
1 polymer ?
#
loop_
_entity_poly.entity_id
_entity_poly.type
_entity_poly.pdbx_seq_one_letter_code
_entity_poly.pdbx_strand_id
1 'polypeptide(L)' 'MGENGDARGTVDRLTDAEAAFWRYVRFGELPPRVLPPEMVEIVETEQPSLSVEVPFDPGPHAG' A
#
# COMPACT_ATOMS: atom_id res chain seq x y z
N MET A 1 32.16 -17.05 -17.13
CA MET A 1 31.50 -16.79 -15.84
C MET A 1 30.44 -15.74 -16.07
N GLY A 2 29.17 -16.07 -15.92
CA GLY A 2 28.09 -15.08 -15.89
C GLY A 2 26.92 -15.39 -16.80
N GLU A 3 26.13 -16.42 -16.49
CA GLU A 3 24.74 -16.54 -16.97
C GLU A 3 23.88 -17.15 -15.87
N ASN A 4 23.49 -16.35 -14.89
CA ASN A 4 22.29 -16.63 -14.09
C ASN A 4 21.19 -15.71 -14.65
N GLY A 5 20.66 -16.07 -15.81
CA GLY A 5 19.43 -15.47 -16.31
C GLY A 5 18.29 -15.90 -15.41
N ASP A 6 17.83 -15.00 -14.55
CA ASP A 6 16.72 -15.21 -13.63
C ASP A 6 15.47 -15.57 -14.47
N ALA A 7 15.14 -16.86 -14.53
CA ALA A 7 13.98 -17.41 -15.22
C ALA A 7 12.65 -17.10 -14.51
N ARG A 8 12.60 -16.04 -13.70
CA ARG A 8 11.36 -15.41 -13.25
C ARG A 8 10.85 -14.59 -14.43
N GLY A 9 10.00 -15.24 -15.22
CA GLY A 9 9.44 -14.73 -16.48
C GLY A 9 9.25 -13.23 -16.45
N THR A 10 9.73 -12.58 -17.52
CA THR A 10 9.46 -11.18 -17.84
C THR A 10 8.01 -10.88 -17.51
N VAL A 11 7.77 -10.30 -16.34
CA VAL A 11 6.49 -9.70 -15.99
C VAL A 11 6.37 -8.57 -16.98
N ASP A 12 5.56 -8.80 -18.01
CA ASP A 12 5.24 -7.81 -19.02
C ASP A 12 4.64 -6.63 -18.26
N ARG A 13 5.47 -5.63 -18.00
CA ARG A 13 5.09 -4.50 -17.13
C ARG A 13 4.10 -3.70 -17.94
N LEU A 14 2.89 -3.58 -17.41
CA LEU A 14 1.88 -2.69 -17.97
C LEU A 14 2.48 -1.31 -18.16
N THR A 15 2.21 -0.73 -19.31
CA THR A 15 2.44 0.70 -19.55
C THR A 15 1.56 1.52 -18.61
N ASP A 16 1.94 2.78 -18.37
CA ASP A 16 1.17 3.69 -17.51
C ASP A 16 -0.29 3.85 -17.99
N ALA A 17 -0.48 3.83 -19.31
CA ALA A 17 -1.80 3.92 -19.94
C ALA A 17 -2.65 2.68 -19.66
N GLU A 18 -2.08 1.48 -19.78
CA GLU A 18 -2.79 0.23 -19.50
C GLU A 18 -3.12 0.12 -18.00
N ALA A 19 -2.18 0.46 -17.13
CA ALA A 19 -2.42 0.50 -15.69
C ALA A 19 -3.48 1.54 -15.32
N ALA A 20 -3.54 2.69 -16.00
CA ALA A 20 -4.61 3.68 -15.81
C ALA A 20 -5.97 3.14 -16.26
N PHE A 21 -6.04 2.49 -17.42
CA PHE A 21 -7.27 1.88 -17.93
C PHE A 21 -7.82 0.83 -16.96
N TRP A 22 -6.98 -0.10 -16.49
CA TRP A 22 -7.43 -1.13 -15.55
C TRP A 22 -7.88 -0.57 -14.20
N ARG A 23 -7.23 0.51 -13.73
CA ARG A 23 -7.70 1.25 -12.55
C ARG A 23 -9.09 1.83 -12.78
N TYR A 24 -9.34 2.45 -13.94
CA TYR A 24 -10.65 2.99 -14.28
C TYR A 24 -11.73 1.91 -14.37
N VAL A 25 -11.47 0.80 -15.06
CA VAL A 25 -12.43 -0.32 -15.16
C VAL A 25 -12.80 -0.86 -13.78
N ARG A 26 -11.83 -0.92 -12.86
CA ARG A 26 -12.03 -1.46 -11.51
C ARG A 26 -12.68 -0.49 -10.53
N PHE A 27 -12.34 0.80 -10.61
CA PHE A 27 -12.67 1.79 -9.58
C PHE A 27 -13.49 2.98 -10.10
N GLY A 28 -13.69 3.10 -11.41
CA GLY A 28 -14.33 4.25 -12.05
C GLY A 28 -13.44 5.49 -12.09
N GLU A 29 -14.08 6.66 -12.11
CA GLU A 29 -13.38 7.94 -12.09
C GLU A 29 -12.69 8.18 -10.75
N LEU A 30 -11.48 8.76 -10.78
CA LEU A 30 -10.84 9.19 -9.55
C LEU A 30 -11.64 10.34 -8.92
N PRO A 31 -11.85 10.31 -7.59
CA PRO A 31 -12.42 11.45 -6.90
C PRO A 31 -11.54 12.69 -7.11
N PRO A 32 -12.13 13.90 -7.09
CA PRO A 32 -11.35 15.13 -7.18
C PRO A 32 -10.29 15.16 -6.09
N ARG A 33 -9.09 15.63 -6.44
CA ARG A 33 -8.02 15.79 -5.47
C ARG A 33 -8.47 16.74 -4.37
N VAL A 34 -8.63 16.22 -3.16
CA VAL A 34 -8.83 17.04 -1.97
C VAL A 34 -7.46 17.65 -1.65
N LEU A 35 -7.30 18.93 -1.93
CA LEU A 35 -6.20 19.69 -1.37
C LEU A 35 -6.49 19.88 0.12
N PRO A 36 -5.52 19.67 1.02
CA PRO A 36 -5.68 20.05 2.41
C PRO A 36 -6.12 21.52 2.44
N PRO A 37 -7.27 21.86 3.05
CA PRO A 37 -7.77 23.24 3.07
C PRO A 37 -6.76 24.19 3.73
N GLU A 38 -5.92 23.67 4.61
CA GLU A 38 -4.73 24.31 5.15
C GLU A 38 -3.66 23.22 5.22
N MET A 39 -2.45 23.49 4.74
CA MET A 39 -1.31 22.61 4.97
C MET A 39 -1.04 22.60 6.48
N VAL A 40 -1.60 21.61 7.19
CA VAL A 40 -1.39 21.46 8.63
C VAL A 40 0.09 21.19 8.86
N GLU A 41 0.70 21.95 9.76
CA GLU A 41 2.10 21.77 10.15
C GLU A 41 2.26 20.38 10.77
N ILE A 42 3.17 19.59 10.20
CA ILE A 42 3.48 18.25 10.70
C ILE A 42 4.35 18.44 11.94
N VAL A 43 3.83 18.06 13.10
CA VAL A 43 4.60 18.01 14.35
C VAL A 43 5.05 16.58 14.60
N GLU A 44 6.33 16.40 14.92
CA GLU A 44 6.85 15.12 15.36
C GLU A 44 6.18 14.70 16.68
N THR A 45 5.47 13.57 16.66
CA THR A 45 4.89 13.00 17.87
C THR A 45 5.86 12.00 18.48
N GLU A 46 6.08 12.09 19.79
CA GLU A 46 6.80 11.06 20.56
C GLU A 46 6.19 9.67 20.29
N GLN A 47 7.03 8.68 20.00
CA GLN A 47 6.58 7.31 19.82
C GLN A 47 6.09 6.81 21.19
N PRO A 48 4.85 6.29 21.34
CA PRO A 48 4.44 5.70 22.60
C PRO A 48 5.41 4.57 22.92
N SER A 49 5.89 4.52 24.16
CA SER A 49 6.66 3.38 24.67
C SER A 49 5.75 2.16 24.65
N LEU A 50 5.72 1.45 23.52
CA LEU A 50 4.96 0.24 23.35
C LEU A 50 5.49 -0.77 24.36
N SER A 51 4.75 -0.92 25.46
CA SER A 51 5.03 -1.96 26.44
C SER A 51 4.73 -3.29 25.76
N VAL A 52 5.77 -4.12 25.63
CA VAL A 52 5.83 -5.57 25.35
C VAL A 52 4.57 -6.19 24.73
N GLU A 53 4.75 -6.82 23.56
CA GLU A 53 3.75 -7.61 22.83
C GLU A 53 2.70 -8.25 23.74
N VAL A 54 1.48 -7.69 23.70
CA VAL A 54 0.32 -8.36 24.27
C VAL A 54 -0.02 -9.52 23.33
N PRO A 55 0.01 -10.77 23.80
CA PRO A 55 -0.41 -11.91 22.97
C PRO A 55 -1.83 -11.67 22.46
N PHE A 56 -2.04 -11.86 21.16
CA PHE A 56 -3.35 -11.74 20.54
C PHE A 56 -4.29 -12.81 21.11
N ASP A 57 -5.34 -12.38 21.84
CA ASP A 57 -6.42 -13.24 22.31
C ASP A 57 -7.60 -13.15 21.32
N PRO A 58 -7.86 -14.19 20.51
CA PRO A 58 -8.96 -14.18 19.54
C PRO A 58 -10.35 -14.28 20.18
N GLY A 59 -10.44 -14.43 21.51
CA GLY A 59 -11.70 -14.55 22.23
C GLY A 59 -12.43 -15.88 21.99
N PRO A 60 -13.52 -16.13 22.73
CA PRO A 60 -14.18 -17.44 22.80
C PRO A 60 -14.98 -17.83 21.54
N HIS A 61 -14.98 -16.98 20.50
CA HIS A 61 -15.70 -17.22 19.24
C HIS A 61 -14.79 -17.71 18.12
N ALA A 62 -13.50 -17.94 18.41
CA ALA A 62 -12.60 -18.65 17.52
C ALA A 62 -12.81 -20.17 17.67
N GLY A 63 -13.89 -20.68 17.08
CA GLY A 63 -14.23 -22.10 17.04
C GLY A 63 -15.09 -22.42 15.82
#